data_AF-A0A4Q9Y2S5-F1
#
_entry.id   AF-A0A4Q9Y2S5-F1
#
_cell.length_a   1.000
_cell.length_b   1.000
_cell.length_c   1.000
_cell.angle_alpha   90.00
_cell.angle_beta   90.00
_cell.angle_gamma   90.00
#
_symmetry.space_group_name_H-M   'P 1'
#
loop_
_entity.id
_entity.type
_entity.pdbx_description
1 polymer ?
#
loop_
_entity_poly.entity_id
_entity_poly.type
_entity_poly.pdbx_seq_one_letter_code
_entity_poly.pdbx_strand_id
1 'polypeptide(L)'
;MRISAAAEREFLEAVFKAQQFSPTDGALLADTLVDADLRGISSHGIQRLAWYTRMIQDHTLEPTNQPRILNETPTSLLIDANQSMGQIASAFTMNKLIEKTKNVFR
;
A
#
# COMPACT_ATOMS: atom_id res chain seq x y z
N MET A 1 -21.16 -12.91 4.88
CA MET A 1 -20.86 -13.55 3.59
C MET A 1 -19.49 -14.22 3.71
N ARG A 2 -19.30 -15.44 3.20
CA ARG A 2 -17.98 -16.10 3.16
C ARG A 2 -17.47 -16.06 1.72
N ILE A 3 -16.20 -15.69 1.54
CA ILE A 3 -15.50 -15.68 0.25
C ILE A 3 -14.13 -16.32 0.43
N SER A 4 -13.53 -16.82 -0.65
CA SER A 4 -12.14 -17.31 -0.61
C SER A 4 -11.17 -16.14 -0.73
N ALA A 5 -9.96 -16.28 -0.15
CA ALA A 5 -8.91 -15.27 -0.27
C ALA A 5 -8.54 -14.97 -1.73
N ALA A 6 -8.55 -15.99 -2.60
CA ALA A 6 -8.30 -15.82 -4.02
C ALA A 6 -9.37 -14.97 -4.71
N ALA A 7 -10.65 -15.21 -4.41
CA ALA A 7 -11.76 -14.43 -4.97
C ALA A 7 -11.74 -12.97 -4.46
N GLU A 8 -11.39 -12.77 -3.19
CA GLU A 8 -11.22 -11.44 -2.62
C GLU A 8 -10.08 -10.68 -3.30
N ARG A 9 -8.92 -11.33 -3.46
CA ARG A 9 -7.75 -10.77 -4.13
C ARG A 9 -8.05 -10.36 -5.57
N GLU A 10 -8.68 -11.24 -6.35
CA GLU A 10 -9.05 -10.96 -7.74
C GLU A 10 -10.00 -9.75 -7.84
N PHE A 11 -11.00 -9.69 -6.94
CA PHE A 11 -11.91 -8.56 -6.86
C PHE A 11 -11.18 -7.25 -6.54
N LEU A 12 -10.30 -7.27 -5.55
CA LEU A 12 -9.51 -6.09 -5.13
C LEU A 12 -8.58 -5.61 -6.26
N GLU A 13 -7.86 -6.51 -6.93
CA GLU A 13 -6.98 -6.15 -8.06
C GLU A 13 -7.78 -5.50 -9.20
N ALA A 14 -8.99 -6.02 -9.51
CA ALA A 14 -9.87 -5.43 -10.51
C ALA A 14 -10.33 -4.01 -10.11
N VAL A 15 -10.68 -3.80 -8.84
CA VAL A 15 -11.06 -2.48 -8.31
C VAL A 15 -9.89 -1.50 -8.38
N PHE A 16 -8.69 -1.89 -7.92
CA PHE A 16 -7.53 -0.99 -7.95
C PHE A 16 -7.07 -0.67 -9.38
N LYS A 17 -7.19 -1.63 -10.31
CA LYS A 17 -6.98 -1.36 -11.73
C LYS A 17 -7.96 -0.31 -12.27
N ALA A 18 -9.25 -0.41 -11.91
CA ALA A 18 -10.24 0.60 -12.30
C ALA A 18 -9.98 1.97 -11.68
N GLN A 19 -9.32 2.01 -10.51
CA GLN A 19 -8.82 3.21 -9.84
C GLN A 19 -7.46 3.69 -10.35
N GLN A 20 -6.97 3.16 -11.48
CA GLN A 20 -5.73 3.57 -12.16
C GLN A 20 -4.42 3.25 -11.42
N PHE A 21 -4.44 2.37 -10.42
CA PHE A 21 -3.20 1.83 -9.86
C PHE A 21 -2.48 0.95 -10.90
N SER A 22 -1.15 0.94 -10.83
CA SER A 22 -0.34 0.02 -11.64
C SER A 22 -0.64 -1.45 -11.26
N PRO A 23 -0.37 -2.44 -12.13
CA PRO A 23 -0.56 -3.85 -11.79
C PRO A 23 0.21 -4.26 -10.52
N THR A 24 1.41 -3.72 -10.34
CA THR A 24 2.26 -4.00 -9.16
C THR A 24 1.68 -3.39 -7.89
N ASP A 25 1.26 -2.13 -7.95
CA ASP A 25 0.67 -1.44 -6.79
C ASP A 25 -0.68 -2.06 -6.42
N GLY A 26 -1.54 -2.31 -7.41
CA GLY A 26 -2.84 -2.96 -7.20
C GLY A 26 -2.72 -4.34 -6.54
N ALA A 27 -1.73 -5.14 -6.96
CA ALA A 27 -1.44 -6.42 -6.33
C ALA A 27 -0.98 -6.27 -4.87
N LEU A 28 -0.08 -5.31 -4.60
CA LEU A 28 0.35 -5.00 -3.22
C LEU A 28 -0.84 -4.60 -2.34
N LEU A 29 -1.70 -3.70 -2.84
CA LEU A 29 -2.87 -3.24 -2.10
C LEU A 29 -3.85 -4.38 -1.83
N ALA A 30 -4.15 -5.20 -2.85
CA ALA A 30 -5.01 -6.37 -2.70
C ALA A 30 -4.45 -7.34 -1.65
N ASP A 31 -3.17 -7.68 -1.73
CA ASP A 31 -2.53 -8.60 -0.79
C ASP A 31 -2.60 -8.07 0.66
N THR A 32 -2.36 -6.77 0.88
CA THR A 32 -2.45 -6.20 2.25
C THR A 32 -3.84 -6.26 2.86
N LEU A 33 -4.91 -6.06 2.06
CA LEU A 33 -6.28 -6.11 2.56
C LEU A 33 -6.72 -7.54 2.83
N VAL A 34 -6.41 -8.48 1.93
CA VAL A 34 -6.70 -9.91 2.12
C VAL A 34 -5.96 -10.45 3.35
N ASP A 35 -4.71 -10.05 3.55
CA ASP A 35 -3.92 -10.46 4.72
C ASP A 35 -4.53 -9.95 6.04
N ALA A 36 -5.11 -8.74 6.04
CA ALA A 36 -5.85 -8.22 7.18
C ALA A 36 -7.14 -9.02 7.46
N ASP A 37 -7.92 -9.34 6.42
CA ASP A 37 -9.14 -10.14 6.57
C ASP A 37 -8.86 -11.58 7.02
N LEU A 38 -7.83 -12.22 6.46
CA LEU A 38 -7.37 -13.55 6.89
C LEU A 38 -6.94 -13.61 8.36
N ARG A 39 -6.41 -12.50 8.90
CA ARG A 39 -6.04 -12.36 10.31
C ARG A 39 -7.19 -11.93 11.22
N GLY A 40 -8.40 -11.76 10.68
CA GLY A 40 -9.57 -11.30 11.42
C GLY A 40 -9.52 -9.82 11.79
N ILE A 41 -8.67 -9.02 11.15
CA ILE A 41 -8.57 -7.57 11.33
C ILE A 41 -9.45 -6.88 10.28
N SER A 42 -10.75 -7.19 10.29
CA SER A 42 -11.67 -6.75 9.22
C SER A 42 -11.83 -5.23 9.12
N SER A 43 -11.49 -4.48 10.18
CA SER A 43 -11.43 -3.01 10.14
C SER A 43 -10.32 -2.46 9.24
N HIS A 44 -9.39 -3.30 8.78
CA HIS A 44 -8.28 -2.94 7.89
C HIS A 44 -8.23 -3.80 6.60
N GLY A 45 -9.24 -4.65 6.37
CA GLY A 45 -9.40 -5.45 5.16
C GLY A 45 -10.23 -4.76 4.09
N ILE A 46 -10.96 -5.54 3.29
CA ILE A 46 -11.75 -5.09 2.13
C ILE A 46 -12.74 -3.96 2.46
N GLN A 47 -13.20 -3.86 3.71
CA GLN A 47 -14.05 -2.76 4.18
C GLN A 47 -13.47 -1.37 3.88
N ARG A 48 -12.13 -1.24 3.85
CA ARG A 48 -11.46 0.06 3.61
C ARG A 48 -11.66 0.59 2.19
N LEU A 49 -12.07 -0.23 1.23
CA LEU A 49 -12.29 0.21 -0.16
C LEU A 49 -13.21 1.42 -0.27
N ALA A 50 -14.29 1.48 0.52
CA ALA A 50 -15.22 2.61 0.47
C ALA A 50 -14.53 3.92 0.85
N TRP A 51 -13.65 3.88 1.85
CA TRP A 51 -12.90 5.05 2.29
C TRP A 51 -11.80 5.43 1.30
N TYR A 52 -11.05 4.45 0.79
CA TYR A 52 -10.02 4.69 -0.23
C TYR A 52 -10.60 5.27 -1.51
N THR A 53 -11.75 4.77 -1.96
CA THR A 53 -12.46 5.31 -3.13
C THR A 53 -12.82 6.77 -2.92
N ARG A 54 -13.29 7.14 -1.72
CA ARG A 54 -13.61 8.54 -1.38
C ARG A 54 -12.36 9.43 -1.40
N MET A 55 -11.26 8.96 -0.81
CA MET A 55 -9.99 9.70 -0.78
C MET A 55 -9.40 9.93 -2.19
N ILE A 56 -9.63 9.00 -3.11
CA ILE A 56 -9.24 9.17 -4.52
C ILE A 56 -10.16 10.18 -5.21
N GLN A 57 -11.46 10.11 -4.97
CA GLN A 57 -12.44 11.03 -5.54
C GLN A 57 -12.27 12.48 -5.08
N ASP A 58 -11.81 12.69 -3.85
CA ASP A 58 -11.57 14.02 -3.28
C ASP A 58 -10.12 14.51 -3.42
N HIS A 59 -9.27 13.79 -4.16
CA HIS A 59 -7.86 14.12 -4.40
C HIS A 59 -7.01 14.23 -3.11
N THR A 60 -7.43 13.58 -2.02
CA THR A 60 -6.57 13.40 -0.84
C THR A 60 -5.50 12.31 -1.08
N LEU A 61 -5.78 11.40 -2.01
CA LEU A 61 -4.89 10.33 -2.45
C LEU A 61 -4.83 10.30 -3.98
N GLU A 62 -3.62 10.22 -4.53
CA GLU A 62 -3.37 10.14 -5.97
C GLU A 62 -2.81 8.76 -6.35
N PRO A 63 -3.57 7.90 -7.08
CA PRO A 63 -3.19 6.52 -7.38
C PRO A 63 -1.85 6.36 -8.11
N THR A 64 -1.48 7.35 -8.91
CA THR A 64 -0.25 7.33 -9.73
C THR A 64 0.97 7.91 -9.01
N ASN A 65 0.78 8.55 -7.86
CA ASN A 65 1.89 9.13 -7.12
C ASN A 65 2.71 8.06 -6.41
N GLN A 66 4.00 8.35 -6.28
CA GLN A 66 4.96 7.46 -5.64
C GLN A 66 5.72 8.20 -4.53
N PRO A 67 6.05 7.51 -3.42
CA PRO A 67 6.85 8.07 -2.34
C PRO A 67 8.27 8.39 -2.81
N ARG A 68 8.92 9.38 -2.18
CA ARG A 68 10.29 9.78 -2.50
C ARG A 68 11.11 10.08 -1.24
N ILE A 69 12.41 9.80 -1.32
CA ILE A 69 13.36 10.15 -0.25
C ILE A 69 13.67 11.64 -0.36
N LEU A 70 13.47 12.38 0.73
CA LEU A 70 13.87 13.78 0.84
C LEU A 70 15.25 13.93 1.45
N ASN A 71 15.57 13.09 2.43
CA ASN A 71 16.86 13.12 3.11
C ASN A 71 17.24 11.73 3.62
N GLU A 72 18.53 11.45 3.64
CA GLU A 72 19.11 10.20 4.11
C GLU A 72 20.38 10.48 4.92
N THR A 73 20.47 9.90 6.12
CA THR A 73 21.68 9.86 6.95
C THR A 73 22.20 8.43 7.01
N PRO A 74 23.34 8.10 7.64
CA PRO A 74 23.76 6.70 7.80
C PRO A 74 22.72 5.80 8.49
N THR A 75 21.86 6.33 9.38
CA THR A 75 20.92 5.53 10.19
C THR A 75 19.46 5.92 10.06
N SER A 76 19.12 6.97 9.30
CA SER A 76 17.73 7.45 9.16
C SER A 76 17.35 7.81 7.73
N LEU A 77 16.03 7.81 7.46
CA LEU A 77 15.40 8.22 6.20
C LEU A 77 14.27 9.20 6.49
N LEU A 78 14.18 10.28 5.71
CA LEU A 78 13.02 11.16 5.64
C LEU A 78 12.34 10.96 4.28
N ILE A 79 11.07 10.52 4.30
CA ILE A 79 10.32 10.19 3.09
C ILE A 79 9.07 11.06 3.00
N ASP A 80 8.87 11.61 1.81
CA ASP A 80 7.62 12.25 1.41
C ASP A 80 6.73 11.19 0.76
N ALA A 81 5.59 10.91 1.37
CA ALA A 81 4.61 9.95 0.84
C ALA A 81 3.94 10.47 -0.44
N ASN A 82 4.05 11.77 -0.75
CA ASN A 82 3.61 12.36 -2.02
C ASN A 82 2.14 12.07 -2.36
N GLN A 83 1.25 12.04 -1.35
CA GLN A 83 -0.17 11.67 -1.50
C GLN A 83 -0.40 10.27 -2.13
N SER A 84 0.61 9.41 -2.14
CA SER A 84 0.45 8.01 -2.56
C SER A 84 -0.33 7.20 -1.51
N MET A 85 -0.79 6.01 -1.89
CA MET A 85 -1.44 5.10 -0.98
C MET A 85 -0.51 4.69 0.17
N GLY A 86 -1.04 4.67 1.39
CA GLY A 86 -0.24 4.46 2.60
C GLY A 86 0.53 3.15 2.62
N GLN A 87 -0.04 2.07 2.06
CA GLN A 87 0.62 0.77 1.92
C GLN A 87 1.81 0.84 0.96
N ILE A 88 1.72 1.62 -0.13
CA ILE A 88 2.81 1.82 -1.10
C ILE A 88 3.95 2.59 -0.41
N ALA A 89 3.63 3.72 0.23
CA ALA A 89 4.61 4.50 0.98
C ALA A 89 5.30 3.68 2.09
N SER A 90 4.54 2.85 2.79
CA SER A 90 5.04 2.01 3.88
C SER A 90 5.94 0.89 3.37
N ALA A 91 5.53 0.19 2.30
CA ALA A 91 6.33 -0.88 1.70
C ALA A 91 7.65 -0.34 1.13
N PHE A 92 7.60 0.78 0.41
CA PHE A 92 8.79 1.48 -0.09
C PHE A 92 9.76 1.83 1.05
N THR A 93 9.24 2.47 2.10
CA THR A 93 10.02 2.89 3.27
C THR A 93 10.67 1.71 3.98
N MET A 94 9.90 0.65 4.24
CA MET A 94 10.38 -0.52 4.97
C MET A 94 11.48 -1.26 4.19
N ASN A 95 11.30 -1.42 2.87
CA ASN A 95 12.32 -2.01 2.01
C ASN A 95 13.63 -1.21 2.06
N LYS A 96 13.55 0.13 1.98
CA LYS A 96 14.73 1.00 2.08
C LYS A 96 15.42 0.91 3.44
N LEU A 97 14.66 0.85 4.54
CA LEU A 97 15.22 0.67 5.88
C LEU A 97 15.90 -0.68 6.07
N ILE A 98 15.33 -1.76 5.52
CA ILE A 98 15.94 -3.09 5.56
C ILE A 98 17.26 -3.11 4.77
N GLU A 99 17.28 -2.55 3.55
CA GLU A 99 18.49 -2.41 2.73
C GLU A 99 19.58 -1.65 3.50
N LYS A 100 19.21 -0.52 4.10
CA LYS A 100 20.11 0.33 4.88
C LYS A 100 20.69 -0.39 6.08
N THR A 101 19.85 -1.06 6.87
CA THR A 101 20.26 -1.79 8.07
C THR A 101 21.28 -2.88 7.72
N LYS A 102 21.11 -3.57 6.60
CA LYS A 102 22.07 -4.58 6.12
C LYS A 102 23.44 -4.01 5.76
N ASN A 103 23.52 -2.72 5.41
CA ASN A 103 24.76 -2.08 4.97
C ASN A 103 25.49 -1.33 6.10
N VAL A 104 24.77 -0.87 7.12
CA VAL A 104 25.36 -0.11 8.25
C VAL A 104 26.14 -1.02 9.22
N PHE A 105 25.73 -2.27 9.36
CA PHE A 105 26.32 -3.24 10.30
C PHE A 105 27.18 -4.31 9.61
N ARG A 106 27.66 -4.01 8.40
CA ARG A 106 28.72 -4.77 7.72
C ARG A 106 30.06 -4.12 7.98
#